data_AF-A0A847VHN9-F1
#
_entry.id   AF-A0A847VHN9-F1
#
_cell.length_a   1.000
_cell.length_b   1.000
_cell.length_c   1.000
_cell.angle_alpha   90.00
_cell.angle_beta   90.00
_cell.angle_gamma   90.00
#
_symmetry.space_group_name_H-M   'P 1'
#
loop_
_entity.id
_entity.type
_entity.pdbx_description
1 polymer ?
#
loop_
_entity_poly.entity_id
_entity_poly.type
_entity_poly.pdbx_seq_one_letter_code
_entity_poly.pdbx_strand_id
1 'polypeptide(L)' 'DQVTDKPIAPLAPAADPRRFTDRARVDHMFRLNCRDVVGRECTVQEKADVLAWLVSLRP' A
#
# COMPACT_ATOMS: atom_id res chain seq x y z
N ASP A 1 1.30 3.33 20.11
CA ASP A 1 1.81 3.47 18.73
C ASP A 1 2.43 4.85 18.55
N GLN A 2 3.71 4.92 18.19
CA GLN A 2 4.37 6.21 17.91
C GLN A 2 4.07 6.60 16.46
N VAL A 3 3.20 7.59 16.26
CA VAL A 3 3.02 8.22 14.96
C VAL A 3 4.20 9.18 14.74
N THR A 4 4.94 8.98 13.65
CA THR A 4 6.05 9.86 13.27
C THR A 4 5.59 10.83 12.19
N ASP A 5 6.03 12.10 12.24
CA ASP A 5 5.78 13.10 11.17
C ASP A 5 6.59 12.86 9.88
N LYS A 6 7.04 11.63 9.67
CA LYS A 6 7.79 11.26 8.48
C LYS A 6 6.86 11.32 7.27
N PRO A 7 7.15 12.15 6.26
CA PRO A 7 6.30 12.25 5.08
C PRO A 7 6.29 10.94 4.30
N ILE A 8 5.10 10.54 3.86
CA ILE A 8 4.89 9.39 2.96
C ILE A 8 4.45 9.96 1.61
N ALA A 9 5.22 9.69 0.55
CA ALA A 9 4.83 10.08 -0.80
C ALA A 9 3.48 9.43 -1.21
N PRO A 10 2.72 10.01 -2.15
CA PRO A 10 1.44 9.46 -2.58
C PRO A 10 1.53 7.97 -2.93
N LEU A 11 0.52 7.19 -2.55
CA LEU A 11 0.43 5.78 -2.91
C LEU A 11 -0.18 5.57 -4.30
N ALA A 12 -1.04 6.47 -4.75
CA ALA A 12 -1.69 6.38 -6.06
C ALA A 12 -0.67 6.59 -7.19
N PRO A 13 -0.59 5.69 -8.19
CA PRO A 13 0.31 5.84 -9.33
C PRO A 13 0.07 7.09 -10.17
N ALA A 14 -1.16 7.61 -10.18
CA ALA A 14 -1.49 8.87 -10.84
C ALA A 14 -0.71 10.08 -10.30
N ALA A 15 -0.28 10.02 -9.02
CA ALA A 15 0.52 11.06 -8.37
C ALA A 15 1.98 10.65 -8.12
N ASP A 16 2.29 9.35 -8.06
CA ASP A 16 3.66 8.83 -8.00
C ASP A 16 3.82 7.56 -8.87
N PRO A 17 4.25 7.69 -10.14
CA PRO A 17 4.39 6.58 -11.08
C PRO A 17 5.37 5.47 -10.66
N ARG A 18 6.18 5.69 -9.63
CA ARG A 18 7.12 4.69 -9.09
C ARG A 18 6.43 3.70 -8.15
N ARG A 19 5.17 3.93 -7.79
CA ARG A 19 4.41 3.04 -6.91
C ARG A 19 4.05 1.75 -7.66
N PHE A 20 4.12 0.63 -6.93
CA PHE A 20 3.75 -0.71 -7.38
C PHE A 20 4.55 -1.29 -8.57
N THR A 21 5.78 -0.82 -8.81
CA THR A 21 6.66 -1.33 -9.88
C THR A 21 7.59 -2.47 -9.45
N ASP A 22 7.73 -2.72 -8.14
CA ASP A 22 8.52 -3.81 -7.56
C ASP A 22 7.62 -4.73 -6.74
N ARG A 23 7.36 -5.93 -7.26
CA ARG A 23 6.50 -6.92 -6.62
C ARG A 23 7.01 -7.36 -5.25
N ALA A 24 8.31 -7.61 -5.10
CA ALA A 24 8.86 -8.11 -3.84
C ALA A 24 8.72 -7.06 -2.73
N ARG A 25 8.97 -5.78 -3.06
CA ARG A 25 8.75 -4.66 -2.15
C ARG A 25 7.28 -4.52 -1.78
N VAL A 26 6.36 -4.62 -2.74
CA VAL A 26 4.92 -4.50 -2.50
C VAL A 26 4.42 -5.62 -1.58
N ASP A 27 4.80 -6.87 -1.86
CA ASP A 27 4.42 -8.03 -1.05
C ASP A 27 4.94 -7.93 0.39
N HIS A 28 6.17 -7.44 0.55
CA HIS A 28 6.76 -7.19 1.87
C HIS A 28 6.02 -6.10 2.63
N MET A 29 5.73 -4.96 2.00
CA MET A 29 5.00 -3.85 2.62
C MET A 29 3.58 -4.24 3.01
N PHE A 30 2.82 -4.93 2.15
CA PHE A 30 1.48 -5.39 2.51
C PHE A 30 1.49 -6.32 3.73
N ARG A 31 2.46 -7.24 3.80
CA ARG A 31 2.56 -8.14 4.96
C ARG A 31 2.84 -7.39 6.27
N LEU A 32 3.72 -6.40 6.27
CA LEU A 32 4.00 -5.59 7.45
C LEU A 32 2.81 -4.70 7.81
N ASN A 33 2.32 -3.92 6.84
CA ASN A 33 1.29 -2.91 7.07
C ASN A 33 -0.06 -3.53 7.44
N CYS A 34 -0.42 -4.68 6.87
CA CYS A 34 -1.65 -5.37 7.27
C CYS A 34 -1.56 -5.91 8.70
N ARG A 35 -0.39 -6.46 9.10
CA ARG A 35 -0.21 -6.91 10.49
C ARG A 35 -0.27 -5.74 11.47
N ASP A 36 0.30 -4.60 11.10
CA ASP A 36 0.31 -3.39 11.92
C ASP A 36 -1.09 -2.77 12.05
N VAL A 37 -1.81 -2.58 10.94
CA VAL A 37 -3.09 -1.87 10.93
C VAL A 37 -4.29 -2.78 11.20
N VAL A 38 -4.30 -3.99 10.63
CA VAL A 38 -5.44 -4.94 10.70
C VAL A 38 -5.22 -6.02 11.76
N GLY A 39 -3.98 -6.20 12.25
CA GLY A 39 -3.64 -7.25 13.23
C GLY A 39 -3.43 -8.64 12.62
N ARG A 40 -3.47 -8.78 11.29
CA ARG A 40 -3.25 -10.04 10.54
C ARG A 40 -2.72 -9.77 9.14
N GLU A 41 -2.31 -10.82 8.42
CA GLU A 41 -2.07 -10.65 6.99
C GLU A 41 -3.37 -10.40 6.23
N CYS A 42 -3.32 -9.49 5.27
CA CYS A 42 -4.42 -9.32 4.32
C CYS A 42 -4.52 -10.55 3.40
N THR A 43 -5.75 -10.92 3.07
CA THR A 43 -6.05 -11.94 2.04
C THR A 43 -5.61 -11.46 0.65
N VAL A 44 -5.53 -12.39 -0.30
CA VAL A 44 -5.22 -12.05 -1.70
C VAL A 44 -6.25 -11.06 -2.26
N GLN A 45 -7.53 -11.27 -1.96
CA GLN A 45 -8.61 -10.39 -2.43
C GLN A 45 -8.49 -8.98 -1.83
N GLU A 46 -8.27 -8.86 -0.51
CA GLU A 46 -8.10 -7.57 0.14
C GLU A 46 -6.93 -6.77 -0.46
N LYS A 47 -5.81 -7.41 -0.78
CA LYS A 47 -4.67 -6.76 -1.44
C LYS A 47 -5.04 -6.28 -2.85
N ALA A 48 -5.73 -7.12 -3.62
CA ALA A 48 -6.16 -6.80 -4.97
C ALA A 48 -7.14 -5.61 -4.98
N ASP A 49 -8.10 -5.58 -4.05
CA ASP A 49 -9.09 -4.51 -3.94
C ASP A 49 -8.44 -3.17 -3.61
N VAL A 50 -7.48 -3.14 -2.67
CA VAL A 50 -6.71 -1.92 -2.34
C VAL A 50 -5.91 -1.44 -3.55
N LEU A 51 -5.23 -2.34 -4.26
CA LEU A 51 -4.47 -1.98 -5.45
C LEU A 51 -5.37 -1.44 -6.56
N ALA A 52 -6.49 -2.11 -6.83
CA ALA A 52 -7.46 -1.69 -7.83
C ALA A 52 -8.02 -0.29 -7.51
N TRP A 53 -8.37 -0.05 -6.25
CA TRP A 53 -8.82 1.26 -5.78
C TRP A 53 -7.73 2.33 -6.00
N LEU A 54 -6.50 2.11 -5.56
CA LEU A 54 -5.40 3.08 -5.70
C LEU A 54 -5.05 3.38 -7.17
N VAL A 55 -5.14 2.39 -8.05
CA VAL A 55 -4.93 2.55 -9.50
C VAL A 55 -6.07 3.33 -10.16
N SER A 56 -7.29 3.24 -9.61
CA SER A 56 -8.46 3.97 -10.14
C SER A 56 -8.45 5.48 -9.84
N LEU A 57 -7.62 5.93 -8.89
CA LEU A 57 -7.55 7.33 -8.48
C LEU A 57 -6.97 8.20 -9.61
N ARG A 58 -7.61 9.35 -9.84
CA ARG A 58 -7.17 10.36 -10.82
C ARG A 58 -6.56 11.56 -10.08
N PRO A 59 -5.68 12.33 -10.74
CA PRO A 59 -5.07 13.53 -10.15
C PRO A 59 -6.11 14.57 -9.71
#